data_AF-A0A1M4WL58-F1
#
_entry.id   AF-A0A1M4WL58-F1
#
_cell.length_a   1.000
_cell.length_b   1.000
_cell.length_c   1.000
_cell.angle_alpha   90.00
_cell.angle_beta   90.00
_cell.angle_gamma   90.00
#
_symmetry.space_group_name_H-M   'P 1'
#
loop_
_entity.id
_entity.type
_entity.pdbx_description
1 polymer ?
#
loop_
_entity_poly.entity_id
_entity_poly.type
_entity_poly.pdbx_seq_one_letter_code
_entity_poly.pdbx_strand_id
1 'polypeptide(L)'
;MATVRSLTGEEVSAEALAVFDDIRATRNTDYINNFWRALAHDPALLKATWERLKTVMAPGALDPLTKEMLYVAVSVANNCEYCVHSHTAAARAKGMTDQMQAELLAVIAMASQTNALATALQVPVDDRFKA
;
A
#
# COMPACT_ATOMS: atom_id res chain seq x y z
N MET A 1 15.14 -11.84 -2.55
CA MET A 1 14.73 -13.10 -1.88
C MET A 1 14.12 -12.74 -0.53
N ALA A 2 13.09 -13.44 -0.07
CA ALA A 2 12.46 -13.16 1.23
C ALA A 2 13.27 -13.76 2.38
N THR A 3 13.27 -13.10 3.55
CA THR A 3 13.91 -13.60 4.78
C THR A 3 13.08 -14.66 5.50
N VAL A 4 11.78 -14.72 5.20
CA VAL A 4 10.86 -15.82 5.54
C VAL A 4 10.23 -16.34 4.27
N ARG A 5 10.08 -17.66 4.15
CA ARG A 5 9.39 -18.27 3.00
C ARG A 5 7.91 -17.95 3.05
N SER A 6 7.26 -17.86 1.89
CA SER A 6 5.81 -17.73 1.80
C SER A 6 5.14 -19.07 2.13
N LEU A 7 4.18 -19.09 3.06
CA LEU A 7 3.43 -20.29 3.40
C LEU A 7 2.37 -20.64 2.34
N THR A 8 2.21 -21.94 2.08
CA THR A 8 1.26 -22.49 1.10
C THR A 8 0.64 -23.80 1.59
N GLY A 9 -0.57 -24.12 1.11
CA GLY A 9 -1.20 -25.42 1.36
C GLY A 9 -1.43 -25.70 2.83
N GLU A 10 -1.11 -26.93 3.25
CA GLU A 10 -1.33 -27.46 4.60
C GLU A 10 -0.48 -26.78 5.69
N GLU A 11 0.52 -25.99 5.31
CA GLU A 11 1.39 -25.28 6.26
C GLU A 11 0.75 -24.02 6.85
N VAL A 12 -0.37 -23.57 6.28
CA VAL A 12 -1.10 -22.39 6.75
C VAL A 12 -2.00 -22.80 7.91
N SER A 13 -1.83 -22.18 9.08
CA SER A 13 -2.69 -22.47 10.23
C SER A 13 -4.16 -22.13 9.95
N ALA A 14 -5.08 -22.70 10.74
CA ALA A 14 -6.51 -22.41 10.61
C ALA A 14 -6.82 -20.90 10.77
N GLU A 15 -6.13 -20.21 11.68
CA GLU A 15 -6.28 -18.77 11.90
C GLU A 15 -5.79 -17.96 10.71
N ALA A 16 -4.63 -18.30 10.14
CA ALA A 16 -4.11 -17.61 8.96
C ALA A 16 -4.97 -17.89 7.72
N LEU A 17 -5.51 -19.10 7.59
CA LEU A 17 -6.43 -19.46 6.51
C LEU A 17 -7.72 -18.65 6.59
N ALA A 18 -8.29 -18.45 7.78
CA ALA A 18 -9.46 -17.60 7.98
C ALA A 18 -9.21 -16.15 7.54
N VAL A 19 -8.01 -15.60 7.80
CA VAL A 19 -7.63 -14.27 7.30
C VAL A 19 -7.50 -14.28 5.77
N PHE A 20 -6.92 -15.31 5.18
CA PHE A 20 -6.84 -15.43 3.72
C PHE A 20 -8.23 -15.50 3.08
N ASP A 21 -9.17 -16.23 3.67
CA ASP A 21 -10.54 -16.30 3.18
C ASP A 21 -11.23 -14.92 3.23
N ASP A 22 -11.02 -14.14 4.30
CA ASP A 22 -11.54 -12.76 4.36
C ASP A 22 -10.86 -11.83 3.33
N ILE A 23 -9.57 -12.01 3.05
CA ILE A 23 -8.87 -11.28 1.98
C ILE A 23 -9.50 -11.60 0.62
N ARG A 24 -9.74 -12.88 0.33
CA ARG A 24 -10.35 -13.32 -0.94
C ARG A 24 -11.74 -12.72 -1.12
N ALA A 25 -12.57 -12.83 -0.08
CA ALA A 25 -13.93 -12.29 -0.09
C ALA A 25 -13.93 -10.76 -0.25
N THR A 26 -13.08 -10.06 0.50
CA THR A 26 -13.03 -8.59 0.50
C THR A 26 -12.50 -8.03 -0.82
N ARG A 27 -11.50 -8.67 -1.42
CA ARG A 27 -10.87 -8.22 -2.67
C ARG A 27 -11.48 -8.86 -3.92
N ASN A 28 -12.45 -9.75 -3.76
CA ASN A 28 -13.07 -10.53 -4.83
C ASN A 28 -12.02 -11.22 -5.73
N THR A 29 -11.12 -11.99 -5.12
CA THR A 29 -10.03 -12.69 -5.81
C THR A 29 -9.66 -13.99 -5.09
N ASP A 30 -9.23 -15.01 -5.82
CA ASP A 30 -8.69 -16.23 -5.21
C ASP A 30 -7.21 -16.12 -4.86
N TYR A 31 -6.54 -15.07 -5.34
CA TYR A 31 -5.10 -14.88 -5.23
C TYR A 31 -4.71 -14.16 -3.93
N ILE A 32 -3.92 -14.85 -3.11
CA ILE A 32 -3.22 -14.26 -1.96
C ILE A 32 -1.77 -13.99 -2.34
N ASN A 33 -1.39 -12.71 -2.37
CA ASN A 33 -0.04 -12.28 -2.69
C ASN A 33 0.97 -12.61 -1.57
N ASN A 34 2.26 -12.64 -1.92
CA ASN A 34 3.33 -13.14 -1.04
C ASN A 34 3.46 -12.39 0.30
N PHE A 35 3.04 -11.12 0.40
CA PHE A 35 3.09 -10.36 1.65
C PHE A 35 2.23 -11.02 2.75
N TRP A 36 0.99 -11.37 2.43
CA TRP A 36 0.10 -12.07 3.38
C TRP A 36 0.60 -13.48 3.68
N ARG A 37 1.16 -14.19 2.69
CA ARG A 37 1.78 -15.51 2.87
C ARG A 37 3.01 -15.50 3.75
N ALA A 38 3.78 -14.41 3.73
CA ALA A 38 4.92 -14.23 4.60
C ALA A 38 4.48 -13.87 6.03
N LEU A 39 3.45 -13.02 6.18
CA LEU A 39 2.89 -12.68 7.49
C LEU A 39 2.23 -13.88 8.18
N ALA A 40 1.78 -14.89 7.45
CA ALA A 40 1.13 -16.08 8.01
C ALA A 40 2.00 -16.92 8.95
N HIS A 41 3.31 -16.69 9.04
CA HIS A 41 4.14 -17.26 10.11
C HIS A 41 3.74 -16.75 11.51
N ASP A 42 3.08 -15.59 11.58
CA ASP A 42 2.47 -15.02 12.78
C ASP A 42 0.99 -14.68 12.50
N PRO A 43 0.07 -15.62 12.77
CA PRO A 43 -1.36 -15.40 12.50
C PRO A 43 -1.97 -14.21 13.25
N ALA A 44 -1.45 -13.87 14.44
CA ALA A 44 -1.94 -12.74 15.22
C ALA A 44 -1.55 -11.41 14.55
N LEU A 45 -0.30 -11.28 14.12
CA LEU A 45 0.17 -10.12 13.35
C LEU A 45 -0.53 -10.01 12.00
N LEU A 46 -0.70 -11.13 11.29
CA LEU A 46 -1.43 -11.19 10.02
C LEU A 46 -2.84 -10.65 10.17
N LYS A 47 -3.59 -11.15 11.16
CA LYS A 47 -4.97 -10.72 11.44
C LYS A 47 -5.04 -9.22 11.75
N ALA A 48 -4.24 -8.75 12.71
CA ALA A 48 -4.24 -7.35 13.11
C ALA A 48 -3.88 -6.40 11.94
N THR A 49 -2.89 -6.79 11.13
CA THR A 49 -2.48 -6.02 9.95
C THR A 49 -3.58 -5.97 8.91
N TRP A 50 -4.22 -7.10 8.61
CA TRP A 50 -5.30 -7.17 7.64
C TRP A 50 -6.53 -6.37 8.08
N GLU A 51 -6.98 -6.50 9.32
CA GLU A 51 -8.14 -5.76 9.86
C GLU A 51 -7.91 -4.24 9.79
N ARG A 52 -6.70 -3.80 10.17
CA ARG A 52 -6.32 -2.38 10.07
C ARG A 52 -6.31 -1.92 8.62
N LEU A 53 -5.69 -2.67 7.72
CA LEU A 53 -5.62 -2.34 6.30
C LEU A 53 -7.02 -2.27 5.68
N LYS A 54 -7.88 -3.24 5.94
CA LYS A 54 -9.27 -3.30 5.47
C LYS A 54 -10.05 -2.06 5.92
N THR A 55 -9.89 -1.65 7.18
CA THR A 55 -10.52 -0.44 7.72
C THR A 55 -10.02 0.84 7.03
N VAL A 56 -8.69 1.01 6.87
CA VAL A 56 -8.11 2.20 6.23
C VAL A 56 -8.49 2.31 4.76
N MET A 57 -8.48 1.18 4.05
CA MET A 57 -8.64 1.12 2.60
C MET A 57 -10.10 0.95 2.14
N ALA A 58 -11.05 0.78 3.07
CA ALA A 58 -12.48 0.79 2.77
C ALA A 58 -12.93 2.14 2.18
N PRO A 59 -14.02 2.20 1.40
CA PRO A 59 -14.59 3.46 0.91
C PRO A 59 -14.86 4.46 2.04
N GLY A 60 -14.67 5.75 1.77
CA GLY A 60 -14.94 6.83 2.72
C GLY A 60 -14.90 8.18 2.02
N ALA A 61 -14.44 9.22 2.72
CA ALA A 61 -14.31 10.56 2.13
C ALA A 61 -13.33 10.61 0.93
N LEU A 62 -12.35 9.71 0.90
CA LEU A 62 -11.51 9.45 -0.28
C LEU A 62 -11.98 8.16 -0.95
N ASP A 63 -12.13 8.20 -2.27
CA ASP A 63 -12.48 7.02 -3.03
C ASP A 63 -11.32 5.99 -3.07
N PRO A 64 -11.61 4.72 -3.39
CA PRO A 64 -10.61 3.66 -3.35
C PRO A 64 -9.43 3.84 -4.30
N LEU A 65 -9.60 4.51 -5.45
CA LEU A 65 -8.54 4.74 -6.42
C LEU A 65 -7.58 5.81 -5.90
N THR A 66 -8.11 6.92 -5.37
CA THR A 66 -7.29 7.95 -4.70
C THR A 66 -6.46 7.36 -3.56
N LYS A 67 -7.05 6.47 -2.74
CA LYS A 67 -6.30 5.81 -1.66
C LYS A 67 -5.13 4.96 -2.17
N GLU A 68 -5.29 4.21 -3.27
CA GLU A 68 -4.17 3.45 -3.84
C GLU A 68 -3.09 4.34 -4.46
N MET A 69 -3.46 5.42 -5.15
CA MET A 69 -2.48 6.34 -5.71
C MET A 69 -1.63 7.00 -4.62
N LEU A 70 -2.24 7.37 -3.48
CA LEU A 70 -1.51 7.83 -2.29
C LEU A 70 -0.59 6.73 -1.74
N TYR A 71 -1.07 5.48 -1.68
CA TYR A 71 -0.26 4.35 -1.24
C TYR A 71 0.95 4.11 -2.16
N VAL A 72 0.77 4.22 -3.48
CA VAL A 72 1.86 4.16 -4.46
C VAL A 72 2.87 5.27 -4.22
N ALA A 73 2.43 6.53 -4.05
CA ALA A 73 3.32 7.66 -3.80
C ALA A 73 4.17 7.46 -2.53
N VAL A 74 3.56 7.02 -1.43
CA VAL A 74 4.26 6.71 -0.18
C VAL A 74 5.19 5.51 -0.35
N SER A 75 4.79 4.50 -1.13
CA SER A 75 5.63 3.33 -1.42
C SER A 75 6.90 3.70 -2.20
N VAL A 76 6.79 4.64 -3.15
CA VAL A 76 7.94 5.17 -3.90
C VAL A 76 8.83 5.99 -2.96
N ALA A 77 8.27 6.90 -2.16
CA ALA A 77 9.03 7.70 -1.21
C ALA A 77 9.80 6.85 -0.17
N ASN A 78 9.23 5.71 0.23
CA ASN A 78 9.85 4.74 1.13
C ASN A 78 10.73 3.70 0.41
N ASN A 79 10.92 3.83 -0.91
CA ASN A 79 11.75 2.95 -1.73
C ASN A 79 11.38 1.45 -1.60
N CYS A 80 10.09 1.14 -1.50
CA CYS A 80 9.61 -0.24 -1.37
C CYS A 80 9.19 -0.83 -2.73
N GLU A 81 10.08 -1.57 -3.38
CA GLU A 81 9.82 -2.23 -4.68
C GLU A 81 8.54 -3.08 -4.65
N TYR A 82 8.41 -3.98 -3.67
CA TYR A 82 7.23 -4.84 -3.54
C TYR A 82 5.92 -4.04 -3.41
N CYS A 83 5.97 -2.96 -2.62
CA CYS A 83 4.82 -2.10 -2.37
C CYS A 83 4.43 -1.33 -3.64
N VAL A 84 5.41 -0.78 -4.36
CA VAL A 84 5.17 -0.09 -5.65
C VAL A 84 4.45 -1.02 -6.63
N HIS A 85 4.92 -2.25 -6.80
CA HIS A 85 4.26 -3.21 -7.70
C HIS A 85 2.85 -3.58 -7.24
N SER A 86 2.69 -3.96 -5.98
CA SER A 86 1.40 -4.43 -5.45
C SER A 86 0.33 -3.34 -5.46
N HIS A 87 0.66 -2.11 -5.05
CA HIS A 87 -0.28 -1.01 -5.02
C HIS A 87 -0.53 -0.40 -6.41
N THR A 88 0.45 -0.43 -7.33
CA THR A 88 0.18 -0.05 -8.74
C THR A 88 -0.82 -1.01 -9.39
N ALA A 89 -0.68 -2.32 -9.15
CA ALA A 89 -1.66 -3.30 -9.62
C ALA A 89 -3.05 -3.08 -9.00
N ALA A 90 -3.12 -2.78 -7.71
CA ALA A 90 -4.38 -2.46 -7.03
C ALA A 90 -5.03 -1.17 -7.54
N ALA A 91 -4.24 -0.13 -7.82
CA ALA A 91 -4.72 1.12 -8.42
C ALA A 91 -5.29 0.88 -9.82
N ARG A 92 -4.59 0.11 -10.66
CA ARG A 92 -5.08 -0.28 -12.01
C ARG A 92 -6.38 -1.06 -11.93
N ALA A 93 -6.50 -2.01 -11.01
CA ALA A 93 -7.74 -2.76 -10.78
C ALA A 93 -8.92 -1.87 -10.36
N LYS A 94 -8.65 -0.67 -9.84
CA LYS A 94 -9.63 0.36 -9.46
C LYS A 94 -9.80 1.46 -10.50
N GLY A 95 -9.24 1.30 -11.70
CA GLY A 95 -9.45 2.22 -12.83
C GLY A 95 -8.33 3.22 -13.10
N MET A 96 -7.15 3.09 -12.46
CA MET A 96 -6.01 3.94 -12.80
C MET A 96 -5.60 3.70 -14.27
N THR A 97 -5.62 4.76 -15.08
CA THR A 97 -5.16 4.72 -16.47
C THR A 97 -3.65 4.96 -16.58
N ASP A 98 -3.07 4.68 -17.74
CA ASP A 98 -1.66 5.01 -18.01
C ASP A 98 -1.42 6.54 -17.94
N GLN A 99 -2.39 7.36 -18.33
CA GLN A 99 -2.32 8.82 -18.20
C GLN A 99 -2.28 9.23 -16.73
N MET A 100 -3.15 8.67 -15.89
CA MET A 100 -3.14 8.92 -14.44
C MET A 100 -1.81 8.46 -13.81
N GLN A 101 -1.27 7.33 -14.24
CA GLN A 101 0.02 6.83 -13.76
C GLN A 101 1.15 7.78 -14.14
N ALA A 102 1.19 8.28 -15.38
CA ALA A 102 2.20 9.25 -15.82
C ALA A 102 2.12 10.56 -15.01
N GLU A 103 0.91 11.05 -14.76
CA GLU A 103 0.68 12.24 -13.94
C GLU A 103 1.09 12.02 -12.47
N LEU A 104 0.74 10.87 -11.88
CA LEU A 104 1.17 10.48 -10.54
C LEU A 104 2.70 10.48 -10.41
N LEU A 105 3.42 9.95 -11.40
CA LEU A 105 4.88 9.97 -11.41
C LEU A 105 5.45 11.40 -11.45
N ALA A 106 4.85 12.29 -12.25
CA ALA A 106 5.25 13.70 -12.28
C ALA A 106 5.03 14.39 -10.92
N VAL A 107 3.91 14.13 -10.24
CA VAL A 107 3.63 14.64 -8.89
C VAL A 107 4.65 14.11 -7.88
N ILE A 108 4.95 12.81 -7.89
CA ILE A 108 5.94 12.20 -6.97
C ILE A 108 7.33 12.82 -7.19
N ALA A 109 7.76 12.98 -8.44
CA ALA A 109 9.05 13.58 -8.78
C ALA A 109 9.13 15.03 -8.31
N MET A 110 8.08 15.84 -8.56
CA MET A 110 8.03 17.24 -8.15
C MET A 110 8.05 17.40 -6.63
N ALA A 111 7.27 16.59 -5.91
CA ALA A 111 7.27 16.58 -4.45
C ALA A 111 8.65 16.20 -3.90
N SER A 112 9.30 15.17 -4.46
CA SER A 112 10.64 14.75 -4.03
C SER A 112 11.68 15.85 -4.24
N GLN A 113 11.67 16.51 -5.40
CA GLN A 113 12.58 17.61 -5.73
C GLN A 113 12.38 18.81 -4.80
N THR A 114 11.14 19.27 -4.65
CA THR A 114 10.83 20.47 -3.86
C THR A 114 11.05 20.25 -2.37
N ASN A 115 10.74 19.05 -1.84
CA ASN A 115 11.06 18.70 -0.46
C ASN A 115 12.57 18.74 -0.20
N ALA A 116 13.39 18.22 -1.13
CA ALA A 116 14.84 18.26 -1.01
C ALA A 116 15.37 19.70 -0.99
N LEU A 117 14.85 20.57 -1.87
CA LEU A 117 15.22 21.99 -1.92
C LEU A 117 14.83 22.72 -0.63
N ALA A 118 13.58 22.57 -0.18
CA ALA A 118 13.09 23.21 1.04
C ALA A 118 13.88 22.78 2.28
N THR A 119 14.23 21.48 2.35
CA THR A 119 15.08 20.91 3.41
C THR A 119 16.49 21.51 3.36
N ALA A 120 17.14 21.52 2.19
CA ALA A 120 18.50 22.04 2.05
C ALA A 120 18.59 23.54 2.37
N LEU A 121 17.56 24.30 2.02
CA LEU A 121 17.47 25.74 2.28
C LEU A 121 17.01 26.07 3.71
N GLN A 122 16.56 25.09 4.49
CA GLN A 122 15.96 25.30 5.82
C GLN A 122 14.86 26.37 5.80
N VAL A 123 13.97 26.28 4.82
CA VAL A 123 12.91 27.28 4.61
C VAL A 123 12.03 27.36 5.88
N PRO A 124 11.88 28.54 6.50
CA PRO A 124 11.00 28.68 7.66
C PRO A 124 9.54 28.55 7.22
N VAL A 125 8.71 27.94 8.07
CA VAL A 125 7.26 27.88 7.83
C VAL A 125 6.67 29.29 7.94
N ASP A 126 6.03 29.77 6.87
CA ASP A 126 5.33 31.05 6.83
C ASP A 126 4.26 31.13 7.94
N ASP A 127 4.16 32.28 8.61
CA ASP A 127 3.20 32.45 9.71
C ASP A 127 1.74 32.29 9.27
N ARG A 128 1.42 32.65 8.02
CA ARG A 128 0.07 32.46 7.45
C ARG A 128 -0.37 30.99 7.37
N PHE A 129 0.57 30.03 7.42
CA PHE A 129 0.26 28.60 7.41
C PHE A 129 0.12 27.98 8.82
N LYS A 130 0.41 28.74 9.88
CA LYS A 130 0.32 28.29 11.28
C LYS A 130 -1.04 28.55 11.93
N ALA A 131 -1.97 29.15 11.19
CA ALA A 131 -3.32 29.49 11.63
C ALA A 131 -4.26 28.28 11.61
#